data_AF-A0A345WTC6-F1
#
_entry.id   AF-A0A345WTC6-F1
#
_cell.length_a   1.000
_cell.length_b   1.000
_cell.length_c   1.000
_cell.angle_alpha   90.00
_cell.angle_beta   90.00
_cell.angle_gamma   90.00
#
_symmetry.space_group_name_H-M   'P 1'
#
loop_
_entity.id
_entity.type
_entity.pdbx_description
1 polymer ?
#
loop_
_entity_poly.entity_id
_entity_poly.type
_entity_poly.pdbx_seq_one_letter_code
_entity_poly.pdbx_strand_id
1 'polypeptide(L)'
;MTDTPPDRLSTDPSSPYFDQPKLERGIGIRFKGAERRDVEEYSISEGWIRVALGKKVDRHGRPLTLKLTGEVEAWYERPAAGEGDAADGDRAKDDAEA
;
A
#
# COMPACT_ATOMS: atom_id res chain seq x y z
N MET A 1 2.78 4.88 -20.21
CA MET A 1 1.46 5.19 -20.81
C MET A 1 0.37 4.33 -20.18
N THR A 2 0.24 4.43 -18.85
CA THR A 2 -0.96 4.18 -18.03
C THR A 2 -0.47 4.39 -16.60
N ASP A 3 -0.64 5.61 -16.10
CA ASP A 3 -0.40 6.00 -14.70
C ASP A 3 -1.60 5.61 -13.83
N THR A 4 -2.28 4.51 -14.20
CA THR A 4 -3.39 3.92 -13.46
C THR A 4 -2.92 2.59 -12.85
N PRO A 5 -3.07 2.40 -11.54
CA PRO A 5 -2.77 1.12 -10.91
C PRO A 5 -3.72 0.03 -11.44
N PRO A 6 -3.30 -1.25 -11.44
CA PRO A 6 -4.12 -2.35 -11.90
C PRO A 6 -5.32 -2.57 -10.99
N ASP A 7 -6.38 -3.17 -11.52
CA ASP A 7 -7.61 -3.48 -10.77
C ASP A 7 -7.37 -4.32 -9.51
N ARG A 8 -6.35 -5.17 -9.53
CA ARG A 8 -5.92 -6.00 -8.41
C ARG A 8 -4.40 -6.05 -8.32
N LEU A 9 -3.88 -5.86 -7.11
CA LEU A 9 -2.46 -5.94 -6.79
C LEU A 9 -2.27 -6.48 -5.38
N SER A 10 -1.22 -7.26 -5.19
CA SER A 10 -0.80 -7.78 -3.89
C SER A 10 0.67 -7.48 -3.62
N THR A 11 0.99 -7.24 -2.35
CA THR A 11 2.36 -7.10 -1.83
C THR A 11 3.03 -8.45 -1.56
N ASP A 12 2.25 -9.54 -1.44
CA ASP A 12 2.76 -10.88 -1.15
C ASP A 12 3.36 -11.52 -2.41
N PRO A 13 4.67 -11.81 -2.46
CA PRO A 13 5.33 -12.45 -3.62
C PRO A 13 4.75 -13.81 -4.01
N SER A 14 4.03 -14.48 -3.11
CA SER A 14 3.39 -15.76 -3.39
C SER A 14 2.02 -15.64 -4.06
N SER A 15 1.48 -14.43 -4.19
CA SER A 15 0.22 -14.16 -4.86
C SER A 15 0.42 -14.05 -6.39
N PRO A 16 -0.53 -14.56 -7.21
CA PRO A 16 -0.48 -14.37 -8.66
C PRO A 16 -0.66 -12.90 -9.10
N TYR A 17 -1.05 -12.02 -8.18
CA TYR A 17 -1.24 -10.59 -8.41
C TYR A 17 -0.07 -9.75 -7.86
N PHE A 18 1.07 -10.37 -7.58
CA PHE A 18 2.29 -9.67 -7.21
C PHE A 18 2.97 -9.06 -8.43
N ASP A 19 3.30 -7.77 -8.36
CA ASP A 19 3.98 -7.05 -9.43
C ASP A 19 4.93 -6.00 -8.83
N GLN A 20 6.21 -6.38 -8.72
CA GLN A 20 7.25 -5.56 -8.10
C GLN A 20 7.43 -4.18 -8.77
N PRO A 21 7.54 -4.06 -10.12
CA PRO A 21 7.63 -2.76 -10.80
C PRO A 21 6.52 -1.76 -10.47
N LYS A 22 5.32 -2.25 -10.13
CA LYS A 22 4.19 -1.39 -9.73
C LYS A 22 4.28 -0.98 -8.27
N LEU A 23 4.66 -1.92 -7.40
CA LEU A 23 4.86 -1.66 -5.98
C LEU A 23 6.00 -0.66 -5.73
N GLU A 24 7.05 -0.67 -6.55
CA GLU A 24 8.18 0.27 -6.46
C GLU A 24 7.78 1.74 -6.70
N ARG A 25 6.69 1.97 -7.45
CA ARG A 25 6.13 3.33 -7.64
C ARG A 25 5.40 3.84 -6.41
N GLY A 26 5.11 2.97 -5.44
CA GLY A 26 4.23 3.27 -4.32
C GLY A 26 2.77 3.28 -4.77
N ILE A 27 1.92 2.57 -4.03
CA ILE A 27 0.47 2.54 -4.26
C ILE A 27 -0.23 3.10 -3.03
N GLY A 28 -0.99 4.17 -3.23
CA GLY A 28 -1.90 4.71 -2.23
C GLY A 28 -3.30 4.12 -2.41
N ILE A 29 -3.97 3.79 -1.30
CA ILE A 29 -5.31 3.21 -1.32
C ILE A 29 -6.23 4.01 -0.41
N ARG A 30 -7.42 4.34 -0.91
CA ARG A 30 -8.50 4.95 -0.15
C ARG A 30 -9.66 3.96 -0.10
N PHE A 31 -10.06 3.65 1.12
CA PHE A 31 -11.14 2.71 1.39
C PHE A 31 -12.23 3.38 2.21
N LYS A 32 -13.46 3.43 1.68
CA LYS A 32 -14.59 4.14 2.30
C LYS A 32 -14.24 5.57 2.72
N GLY A 33 -13.51 6.30 1.87
CA GLY A 33 -13.07 7.68 2.13
C GLY A 33 -11.85 7.83 3.05
N ALA A 34 -11.33 6.75 3.64
CA ALA A 34 -10.14 6.78 4.48
C ALA A 34 -8.90 6.28 3.74
N GLU A 35 -7.81 7.05 3.76
CA GLU A 35 -6.51 6.59 3.25
C GLU A 35 -5.93 5.50 4.14
N ARG A 36 -5.46 4.43 3.51
CA ARG A 36 -4.90 3.24 4.14
C ARG A 36 -3.54 2.92 3.54
N ARG A 37 -2.57 2.66 4.41
CA ARG A 37 -1.19 2.26 4.05
C ARG A 37 -0.82 0.87 4.57
N ASP A 38 -1.73 0.26 5.32
CA ASP A 38 -1.66 -1.08 5.89
C ASP A 38 -2.29 -2.15 4.98
N VAL A 39 -2.48 -1.83 3.71
CA VAL A 39 -3.13 -2.72 2.73
C VAL A 39 -2.09 -3.65 2.11
N GLU A 40 -2.35 -4.95 2.22
CA GLU A 40 -1.53 -6.01 1.62
C GLU A 40 -2.05 -6.42 0.24
N GLU A 41 -3.35 -6.28 0.00
CA GLU A 41 -3.96 -6.60 -1.30
C GLU A 41 -5.26 -5.82 -1.49
N TYR A 42 -5.60 -5.47 -2.73
CA TYR A 42 -6.87 -4.86 -3.05
C TYR A 42 -7.45 -5.40 -4.35
N SER A 43 -8.77 -5.27 -4.51
CA SER A 43 -9.50 -5.53 -5.75
C SER A 43 -10.54 -4.43 -5.92
N ILE A 44 -10.34 -3.56 -6.92
CA ILE A 44 -11.23 -2.44 -7.22
C ILE A 44 -12.55 -2.95 -7.81
N SER A 45 -12.47 -3.88 -8.77
CA SER A 45 -13.63 -4.44 -9.46
C SER A 45 -14.56 -5.23 -8.54
N GLU A 46 -13.99 -5.96 -7.58
CA GLU A 46 -14.76 -6.68 -6.56
C GLU A 46 -15.05 -5.83 -5.31
N GLY A 47 -14.46 -4.64 -5.18
CA GLY A 47 -14.69 -3.72 -4.06
C GLY A 47 -14.23 -4.25 -2.69
N TRP A 48 -12.98 -4.71 -2.59
CA TRP A 48 -12.42 -5.14 -1.30
C TRP A 48 -10.94 -4.85 -1.14
N ILE A 49 -10.51 -4.77 0.12
CA ILE A 49 -9.09 -4.69 0.53
C ILE A 49 -8.77 -5.77 1.57
N ARG A 50 -7.53 -6.22 1.62
CA ARG A 50 -6.94 -7.00 2.70
C ARG A 50 -5.95 -6.11 3.44
N VAL A 51 -6.20 -5.89 4.73
CA VAL A 51 -5.33 -5.08 5.58
C VAL A 51 -4.59 -5.96 6.56
N ALA A 52 -3.32 -5.66 6.83
CA ALA A 52 -2.57 -6.30 7.90
C ALA A 52 -3.12 -5.87 9.26
N LEU A 53 -3.34 -6.83 10.17
CA LEU A 53 -3.80 -6.58 11.52
C LEU A 53 -2.62 -6.18 12.41
N GLY A 54 -2.12 -4.97 12.20
CA GLY A 54 -0.96 -4.43 12.91
C GLY A 54 0.27 -5.33 12.77
N LYS A 55 0.96 -5.59 13.89
CA LYS A 55 2.19 -6.41 13.92
C LYS A 55 1.94 -7.92 14.08
N LYS A 56 0.70 -8.39 13.92
CA LYS A 56 0.38 -9.81 14.09
C LYS A 56 0.77 -10.59 12.85
N VAL A 57 1.43 -11.70 13.06
CA VAL A 57 1.81 -12.65 12.01
C VAL A 57 1.16 -14.01 12.25
N ASP A 58 0.97 -14.77 11.17
CA ASP A 58 0.55 -16.16 11.22
C ASP A 58 1.72 -17.08 11.63
N ARG A 59 1.46 -18.39 11.68
CA ARG A 59 2.47 -19.42 12.00
C ARG A 59 3.61 -19.52 10.97
N HIS A 60 3.42 -18.96 9.78
CA HIS A 60 4.38 -18.95 8.68
C HIS A 60 5.12 -17.61 8.59
N GLY A 61 4.91 -16.69 9.54
CA GLY A 61 5.55 -15.37 9.58
C GLY A 61 4.92 -14.35 8.63
N ARG A 62 3.75 -14.65 8.04
CA ARG A 62 3.04 -13.73 7.15
C ARG A 62 2.13 -12.82 7.96
N PRO A 63 1.93 -11.55 7.55
CA PRO A 63 0.97 -10.68 8.22
C PRO A 63 -0.42 -11.32 8.32
N LEU A 64 -1.02 -11.27 9.50
CA LEU A 64 -2.40 -11.71 9.65
C LEU A 64 -3.29 -10.64 9.02
N THR A 65 -4.01 -10.99 7.95
CA THR A 65 -4.82 -10.01 7.21
C THR A 65 -6.31 -10.14 7.47
N LEU A 66 -7.03 -9.02 7.35
CA LEU A 66 -8.50 -8.95 7.38
C LEU A 66 -9.02 -8.44 6.04
N LYS A 67 -9.99 -9.13 5.47
CA LYS A 67 -10.71 -8.68 4.28
C LYS A 67 -11.81 -7.70 4.67
N LEU A 68 -11.76 -6.49 4.14
CA LEU A 68 -12.79 -5.47 4.27
C LEU A 68 -13.43 -5.22 2.90
N THR A 69 -14.76 -5.16 2.86
CA THR A 69 -15.53 -4.90 1.64
C THR A 69 -16.10 -3.49 1.64
N GLY A 70 -16.05 -2.82 0.48
CA GLY A 70 -16.46 -1.43 0.31
C GLY A 70 -15.85 -0.77 -0.90
N GLU A 71 -16.08 0.53 -1.03
CA GLU A 71 -15.49 1.36 -2.08
C GLU A 71 -13.96 1.43 -1.93
N VAL A 72 -13.27 1.13 -3.04
CA VAL A 72 -11.81 1.09 -3.14
C VAL A 72 -11.37 2.01 -4.26
N GLU A 73 -10.50 2.96 -3.94
CA GLU A 73 -9.79 3.79 -4.91
C GLU A 73 -8.29 3.56 -4.75
N ALA A 74 -7.57 3.36 -5.86
CA ALA A 74 -6.12 3.21 -5.85
C ALA A 74 -5.47 4.24 -6.79
N TRP A 75 -4.32 4.77 -6.39
CA TRP A 75 -3.50 5.67 -7.20
C TRP A 75 -2.01 5.37 -7.00
N TYR A 76 -1.16 5.81 -7.94
CA TYR A 76 0.29 5.78 -7.74
C TYR A 76 0.74 6.96 -6.89
N GLU A 77 1.54 6.70 -5.86
CA GLU A 77 2.12 7.77 -5.03
C GLU A 77 3.24 8.50 -5.77
N ARG A 78 4.05 7.78 -6.55
CA ARG A 78 5.07 8.36 -7.42
C ARG A 78 4.62 8.34 -8.87
N PRO A 79 4.49 9.50 -9.53
CA PRO A 79 4.25 9.53 -10.97
C PRO A 79 5.47 8.95 -11.71
N ALA A 80 5.25 8.37 -12.90
CA ALA A 80 6.34 7.86 -13.73
C ALA A 80 7.42 8.92 -13.89
N ALA A 81 8.66 8.59 -13.50
CA ALA A 81 9.81 9.49 -13.36
C ALA A 81 9.75 10.70 -14.31
N GLY A 82 9.34 11.85 -13.76
CA GLY A 82 9.07 13.05 -14.53
C GLY A 82 8.61 14.26 -13.72
N GLU A 83 8.00 14.10 -12.54
CA GLU A 83 7.60 15.26 -11.73
C GLU A 83 7.41 14.86 -10.24
N GLY A 84 8.06 15.53 -9.29
CA GLY A 84 7.69 15.46 -7.86
C GLY A 84 8.65 14.72 -6.92
N ASP A 85 9.88 15.22 -6.79
CA ASP A 85 10.62 15.15 -5.53
C ASP A 85 10.08 16.26 -4.61
N ALA A 86 9.55 15.91 -3.42
CA ALA A 86 9.57 16.72 -2.17
C ALA A 86 8.49 16.30 -1.14
N ALA A 87 8.91 16.30 0.14
CA ALA A 87 8.16 16.17 1.41
C ALA A 87 7.70 14.73 1.76
N ASP A 88 8.12 14.11 2.87
CA ASP A 88 8.29 14.63 4.21
C ASP A 88 9.40 13.84 4.94
N GLY A 89 10.52 14.52 5.18
CA GLY A 89 11.60 14.03 6.02
C GLY A 89 11.90 15.10 7.05
N ASP A 90 11.09 15.16 8.12
CA ASP A 90 11.45 15.93 9.30
C ASP A 90 10.99 15.23 10.58
N ARG A 91 11.92 14.48 11.18
CA ARG A 91 12.03 14.43 12.64
C ARG A 91 13.47 14.12 13.04
N ALA A 92 14.35 15.08 12.80
CA ALA A 92 15.51 15.26 13.65
C ALA A 92 15.00 15.68 15.03
N LYS A 93 15.16 14.83 16.03
CA LYS A 93 15.31 15.29 17.40
C LYS A 93 16.66 14.81 17.89
N ASP A 94 17.63 15.71 17.73
CA ASP A 94 18.68 15.94 18.72
C ASP A 94 18.07 15.87 20.13
N ASP A 95 18.56 14.95 20.94
CA ASP A 95 18.57 15.10 22.39
C ASP A 95 19.82 14.36 22.89
N ALA A 96 20.92 15.12 22.87
CA ALA A 96 22.13 14.86 23.61
C ALA A 96 22.00 15.55 24.99
N GLU A 97 22.03 14.79 26.08
CA GLU A 97 22.39 15.24 27.43
C GLU A 97 22.63 13.97 28.27
N ALA A 98 23.88 13.60 28.56
CA ALA A 98 24.75 14.04 29.66
C ALA A 98 24.78 12.99 30.79
#